data_AF-A0A0L0DBV6-F1
#
_entry.id   AF-A0A0L0DBV6-F1
#
_cell.length_a   1.000
_cell.length_b   1.000
_cell.length_c   1.000
_cell.angle_alpha   90.00
_cell.angle_beta   90.00
_cell.angle_gamma   90.00
#
_symmetry.space_group_name_H-M   'P 1'
#
loop_
_entity.id
_entity.type
_entity.pdbx_description
1 polymer ?
#
loop_
_entity_poly.entity_id
_entity_poly.type
_entity_poly.pdbx_seq_one_letter_code
_entity_poly.pdbx_strand_id
1 'polypeptide(L)'
;MGQSASKDTQQYREGYPGLQDDPSEKSNAEFYLNLRASEPSGDTIENIHKQWWGNYELLERHHGYIQWLFPIREQGLNHRAHRLHLHEIATIKADPVALARLITSYKMMLDFYGMVLLDESTGAIGRKDDNYRARYAHLNSSYHNYLRITRILKSLGEFGFEHYKAPFVRHVMTEIFVHKNLIRARDSCINYWAPVIRDDAARDALEGELAAFVKSQPVARYDPYARYRAAAAAYAASHPSDDDSDDDDENGNGGQAELEDDSYEWSSTEGIDDEAPAELLDALTARISAKLEARLSMSHAPSPSRVDAAASGDRVARLAATSVIEQLSAACVVCMEVYSMTTEALRPVLLVPCGHTPFCHGCFLAFSKRSAQHVCPLCRAPISSQTPNVVLGQMMDALKTAEPATVTSSASLAGDSAANSLPDPASCAAEEAHLAALLEPTGASVGRHDLALAARYLKDLRSNSLRLDVLAAEASQAHADHRHFVAKASAGELVAHHLADERGALSARIDALLAERAALDAQIASHSSKLTAIAREAQLAADEAALLDETIAGVKRQTAKARLLLDGLLPPGIAAAATSGDYILQ
;
A
#
# COMPACT_ATOMS: atom_id res chain seq x y z
N MET A 1 10.97 -6.09 17.81
CA MET A 1 10.63 -5.27 16.63
C MET A 1 10.92 -3.75 16.78
N GLY A 2 11.58 -3.26 17.85
CA GLY A 2 11.78 -1.80 18.06
C GLY A 2 13.15 -1.20 17.70
N GLN A 3 14.20 -2.00 17.51
CA GLN A 3 15.57 -1.48 17.37
C GLN A 3 15.86 -0.77 16.04
N SER A 4 15.19 -1.16 14.94
CA SER A 4 15.43 -0.57 13.62
C SER A 4 14.85 0.85 13.46
N ALA A 5 13.64 1.09 13.99
CA ALA A 5 13.00 2.42 13.94
C ALA A 5 13.71 3.45 14.83
N SER A 6 14.11 3.02 16.04
CA SER A 6 14.87 3.86 16.97
C SER A 6 16.19 4.31 16.36
N LYS A 7 16.94 3.40 15.73
CA LYS A 7 18.23 3.71 15.09
C LYS A 7 18.06 4.65 13.89
N ASP A 8 17.04 4.43 13.06
CA ASP A 8 16.74 5.26 11.88
C ASP A 8 16.41 6.71 12.27
N THR A 9 15.50 6.89 13.23
CA THR A 9 15.10 8.23 13.68
C THR A 9 16.22 8.93 14.44
N GLN A 10 17.03 8.18 15.20
CA GLN A 10 18.22 8.71 15.86
C GLN A 10 19.25 9.21 14.85
N GLN A 11 19.58 8.43 13.82
CA GLN A 11 20.53 8.83 12.78
C GLN A 11 20.10 10.13 12.09
N TYR A 12 18.80 10.30 11.84
CA TYR A 12 18.23 11.55 11.33
C TYR A 12 18.41 12.73 12.29
N ARG A 13 18.13 12.55 13.59
CA ARG A 13 18.24 13.62 14.60
C ARG A 13 19.69 14.07 14.78
N GLU A 14 20.62 13.14 14.72
CA GLU A 14 22.06 13.38 14.81
C GLU A 14 22.66 13.98 13.52
N GLY A 15 21.86 14.20 12.48
CA GLY A 15 22.34 14.81 11.23
C GLY A 15 23.18 13.87 10.37
N TYR A 16 22.98 12.55 10.51
CA TYR A 16 23.68 11.50 9.77
C TYR A 16 25.19 11.50 10.00
N PRO A 17 25.64 11.15 11.22
CA PRO A 17 27.06 11.10 11.52
C PRO A 17 27.79 10.14 10.57
N GLY A 18 28.96 10.58 10.08
CA GLY A 18 29.80 9.82 9.15
C GLY A 18 29.36 9.88 7.68
N LEU A 19 28.26 10.55 7.34
CA LEU A 19 27.81 10.70 5.96
C LEU A 19 28.59 11.80 5.23
N GLN A 20 29.35 11.43 4.19
CA GLN A 20 30.11 12.37 3.36
C GLN A 20 29.28 12.92 2.20
N ASP A 21 29.41 14.21 1.90
CA ASP A 21 28.77 14.83 0.75
C ASP A 21 29.60 14.67 -0.52
N ASP A 22 28.93 14.59 -1.67
CA ASP A 22 29.55 14.62 -2.99
C ASP A 22 29.36 16.04 -3.58
N PRO A 23 30.40 16.88 -3.68
CA PRO A 23 30.26 18.25 -4.17
C PRO A 23 29.82 18.35 -5.64
N SER A 24 29.92 17.25 -6.41
CA SER A 24 29.53 17.23 -7.82
C SER A 24 28.03 17.01 -8.01
N GLU A 25 27.35 16.39 -7.05
CA GLU A 25 25.92 16.14 -7.11
C GLU A 25 25.10 17.40 -6.87
N LYS A 26 24.23 17.74 -7.82
CA LYS A 26 23.37 18.94 -7.76
C LYS A 26 21.92 18.65 -8.13
N SER A 27 21.59 17.36 -8.24
CA SER A 27 20.34 16.88 -8.80
C SER A 27 19.11 17.41 -8.06
N ASN A 28 19.13 17.43 -6.73
CA ASN A 28 18.01 17.94 -5.93
C ASN A 28 17.89 19.46 -6.07
N ALA A 29 19.02 20.18 -6.03
CA ALA A 29 19.01 21.64 -6.21
C ALA A 29 18.47 22.04 -7.59
N GLU A 30 18.92 21.39 -8.66
CA GLU A 30 18.42 21.61 -10.03
C GLU A 30 16.92 21.34 -10.15
N PHE A 31 16.42 20.27 -9.53
CA PHE A 31 14.98 19.96 -9.53
C PHE A 31 14.19 21.07 -8.82
N TYR A 32 14.67 21.51 -7.66
CA TYR A 32 14.03 22.59 -6.89
C TYR A 32 14.11 23.95 -7.55
N LEU A 33 15.14 24.20 -8.36
CA LEU A 33 15.27 25.38 -9.22
C LEU A 33 14.45 25.25 -10.52
N ASN A 34 13.71 24.13 -10.69
CA ASN A 34 12.90 23.84 -11.87
C ASN A 34 13.73 23.70 -13.17
N LEU A 35 15.01 23.35 -13.05
CA LEU A 35 15.94 23.17 -14.18
C LEU A 35 15.92 21.75 -14.74
N ARG A 36 15.35 20.79 -13.99
CA ARG A 36 15.18 19.41 -14.43
C ARG A 36 13.85 18.82 -13.98
N ALA A 37 13.42 17.79 -14.70
CA ALA A 37 12.29 16.96 -14.31
C ALA A 37 12.72 15.91 -13.26
N SER A 38 11.76 15.47 -12.48
CA SER A 38 11.90 14.26 -11.68
C SER A 38 11.95 13.03 -12.59
N GLU A 39 12.77 12.05 -12.22
CA GLU A 39 12.98 10.82 -12.99
C GLU A 39 12.56 9.58 -12.17
N PRO A 40 12.21 8.43 -12.79
CA PRO A 40 12.37 8.04 -14.22
C PRO A 40 11.31 8.57 -15.20
N SER A 41 10.08 8.81 -14.76
CA SER A 41 8.97 9.25 -15.63
C SER A 41 8.16 10.36 -14.96
N GLY A 42 8.85 11.35 -14.40
CA GLY A 42 8.24 12.47 -13.70
C GLY A 42 8.18 13.73 -14.54
N ASP A 43 7.97 14.86 -13.87
CA ASP A 43 7.88 16.18 -14.48
C ASP A 43 8.67 17.20 -13.64
N THR A 44 8.77 18.44 -14.10
CA THR A 44 9.35 19.54 -13.34
C THR A 44 8.48 19.87 -12.12
N ILE A 45 9.09 20.40 -11.05
CA ILE A 45 8.37 20.67 -9.81
C ILE A 45 7.17 21.61 -10.00
N GLU A 46 7.27 22.60 -10.89
CA GLU A 46 6.16 23.49 -11.22
C GLU A 46 5.01 22.76 -11.94
N ASN A 47 5.32 21.89 -12.88
CA ASN A 47 4.30 21.11 -13.58
C ASN A 47 3.64 20.09 -12.65
N ILE A 48 4.40 19.47 -11.74
CA ILE A 48 3.83 18.60 -10.70
C ILE A 48 2.82 19.40 -9.87
N HIS A 49 3.20 20.57 -9.35
CA HIS A 49 2.29 21.39 -8.56
C HIS A 49 1.06 21.85 -9.34
N LYS A 50 1.20 22.14 -10.63
CA LYS A 50 0.12 22.65 -11.48
C LYS A 50 -0.83 21.56 -11.98
N GLN A 51 -0.30 20.41 -12.38
CA GLN A 51 -1.04 19.38 -13.12
C GLN A 51 -1.40 18.15 -12.27
N TRP A 52 -0.63 17.89 -11.20
CA TRP A 52 -0.82 16.67 -10.40
C TRP A 52 -1.62 16.95 -9.12
N TRP A 53 -1.73 18.21 -8.70
CA TRP A 53 -2.53 18.59 -7.55
C TRP A 53 -3.99 18.17 -7.74
N GLY A 54 -4.52 17.39 -6.80
CA GLY A 54 -5.89 16.88 -6.83
C GLY A 54 -6.04 15.60 -7.68
N ASN A 55 -5.04 15.22 -8.47
CA ASN A 55 -5.02 13.95 -9.18
C ASN A 55 -4.50 12.83 -8.27
N TYR A 56 -5.34 12.41 -7.34
CA TYR A 56 -4.96 11.43 -6.32
C TYR A 56 -4.59 10.06 -6.89
N GLU A 57 -5.18 9.65 -8.00
CA GLU A 57 -4.85 8.37 -8.63
C GLU A 57 -3.41 8.36 -9.18
N LEU A 58 -3.00 9.48 -9.79
CA LEU A 58 -1.63 9.67 -10.25
C LEU A 58 -0.64 9.68 -9.08
N LEU A 59 -0.94 10.43 -8.02
CA LEU A 59 -0.07 10.52 -6.83
C LEU A 59 0.07 9.18 -6.11
N GLU A 60 -0.98 8.34 -6.12
CA GLU A 60 -0.90 7.00 -5.53
C GLU A 60 -0.03 6.07 -6.39
N ARG A 61 -0.32 5.98 -7.70
CA ARG A 61 0.33 5.03 -8.62
C ARG A 61 1.77 5.40 -8.94
N HIS A 62 2.09 6.69 -9.00
CA HIS A 62 3.44 7.15 -9.34
C HIS A 62 4.28 7.27 -8.06
N HIS A 63 5.28 6.43 -7.89
CA HIS A 63 6.10 6.44 -6.67
C HIS A 63 7.40 7.24 -6.80
N GLY A 64 7.80 7.60 -8.02
CA GLY A 64 9.10 8.21 -8.31
C GLY A 64 9.25 9.63 -7.78
N TYR A 65 8.18 10.42 -7.81
CA TYR A 65 8.20 11.86 -7.51
C TYR A 65 8.49 12.18 -6.04
N ILE A 66 8.09 11.31 -5.09
CA ILE A 66 8.10 11.66 -3.67
C ILE A 66 9.51 11.91 -3.12
N GLN A 67 10.52 11.24 -3.68
CA GLN A 67 11.91 11.39 -3.25
C GLN A 67 12.53 12.67 -3.79
N TRP A 68 12.04 13.17 -4.93
CA TRP A 68 12.40 14.47 -5.48
C TRP A 68 11.70 15.62 -4.76
N LEU A 69 10.40 15.48 -4.45
CA LEU A 69 9.66 16.49 -3.68
C LEU A 69 10.12 16.56 -2.23
N PHE A 70 10.54 15.45 -1.63
CA PHE A 70 11.01 15.42 -0.24
C PHE A 70 12.34 14.68 -0.15
N PRO A 71 13.42 15.30 -0.64
CA PRO A 71 14.75 14.72 -0.56
C PRO A 71 15.20 14.73 0.90
N ILE A 72 15.94 13.69 1.28
CA ILE A 72 16.56 13.52 2.60
C ILE A 72 17.96 12.95 2.40
N ARG A 73 18.83 13.02 3.41
CA ARG A 73 20.22 12.57 3.30
C ARG A 73 20.36 11.03 3.25
N GLU A 74 19.26 10.31 3.39
CA GLU A 74 19.17 8.85 3.16
C GLU A 74 18.79 8.54 1.71
N GLN A 75 19.51 7.59 1.10
CA GLN A 75 19.13 7.06 -0.20
C GLN A 75 17.81 6.32 -0.08
N GLY A 76 16.83 6.71 -0.89
CA GLY A 76 15.56 6.00 -0.99
C GLY A 76 15.55 4.98 -2.12
N LEU A 77 14.38 4.42 -2.39
CA LEU A 77 14.17 3.38 -3.41
C LEU A 77 14.39 3.88 -4.84
N ASN A 78 14.22 5.19 -5.10
CA ASN A 78 14.39 5.74 -6.43
C ASN A 78 15.87 6.08 -6.59
N HIS A 79 16.60 5.23 -7.30
CA HIS A 79 18.04 5.42 -7.51
C HIS A 79 18.39 6.65 -8.34
N ARG A 80 17.41 7.23 -9.05
CA ARG A 80 17.61 8.47 -9.84
C ARG A 80 17.45 9.71 -8.97
N ALA A 81 16.73 9.61 -7.85
CA ALA A 81 16.67 10.64 -6.82
C ALA A 81 17.84 10.41 -5.85
N HIS A 82 18.95 11.10 -6.10
CA HIS A 82 20.13 11.02 -5.22
C HIS A 82 19.80 11.57 -3.83
N ARG A 83 20.46 11.01 -2.81
CA ARG A 83 20.39 11.53 -1.44
C ARG A 83 20.70 13.02 -1.39
N LEU A 84 20.11 13.72 -0.43
CA LEU A 84 20.29 15.15 -0.26
C LEU A 84 21.66 15.50 0.33
N HIS A 85 22.35 16.46 -0.27
CA HIS A 85 23.63 16.97 0.23
C HIS A 85 23.49 18.34 0.92
N LEU A 86 24.42 18.69 1.82
CA LEU A 86 24.36 19.94 2.60
C LEU A 86 24.48 21.18 1.71
N HIS A 87 25.30 21.13 0.66
CA HIS A 87 25.41 22.24 -0.30
C HIS A 87 24.13 22.43 -1.11
N GLU A 88 23.39 21.35 -1.41
CA GLU A 88 22.07 21.44 -2.05
C GLU A 88 21.04 22.07 -1.10
N ILE A 89 21.05 21.68 0.18
CA ILE A 89 20.21 22.30 1.23
C ILE A 89 20.50 23.80 1.29
N ALA A 90 21.77 24.19 1.35
CA ALA A 90 22.17 25.60 1.39
C ALA A 90 21.69 26.36 0.14
N THR A 91 21.81 25.75 -1.05
CA THR A 91 21.36 26.33 -2.32
C THR A 91 19.86 26.55 -2.33
N ILE A 92 19.07 25.54 -1.95
CA ILE A 92 17.60 25.61 -1.94
C ILE A 92 17.11 26.62 -0.89
N LYS A 93 17.74 26.66 0.30
CA LYS A 93 17.37 27.61 1.36
C LYS A 93 17.72 29.06 1.02
N ALA A 94 18.71 29.29 0.15
CA ALA A 94 19.09 30.63 -0.30
C ALA A 94 18.10 31.20 -1.33
N ASP A 95 17.29 30.37 -1.99
CA ASP A 95 16.27 30.78 -2.96
C ASP A 95 14.86 30.70 -2.33
N PRO A 96 14.21 31.85 -2.05
CA PRO A 96 12.85 31.88 -1.49
C PRO A 96 11.80 31.17 -2.37
N VAL A 97 11.97 31.16 -3.70
CA VAL A 97 11.05 30.49 -4.63
C VAL A 97 11.21 28.99 -4.52
N ALA A 98 12.44 28.49 -4.48
CA ALA A 98 12.73 27.07 -4.27
C ALA A 98 12.20 26.60 -2.91
N LEU A 99 12.38 27.39 -1.85
CA LEU A 99 11.87 27.06 -0.53
C LEU A 99 10.33 27.05 -0.48
N ALA A 100 9.67 28.00 -1.16
CA ALA A 100 8.22 28.02 -1.29
C ALA A 100 7.67 26.78 -2.01
N ARG A 101 8.41 26.24 -3.00
CA ARG A 101 8.04 24.99 -3.69
C ARG A 101 8.00 23.77 -2.73
N LEU A 102 8.83 23.73 -1.69
CA LEU A 102 8.73 22.68 -0.65
C LEU A 102 7.39 22.79 0.10
N ILE A 103 6.99 24.00 0.48
CA ILE A 103 5.71 24.24 1.19
C ILE A 103 4.53 23.89 0.28
N THR A 104 4.58 24.26 -0.99
CA THR A 104 3.57 23.88 -2.00
C THR A 104 3.47 22.36 -2.13
N SER A 105 4.60 21.66 -2.18
CA SER A 105 4.65 20.19 -2.19
C SER A 105 4.01 19.60 -0.93
N TYR A 106 4.28 20.19 0.24
CA TYR A 106 3.71 19.74 1.51
C TYR A 106 2.19 19.91 1.53
N LYS A 107 1.67 21.07 1.11
CA LYS A 107 0.23 21.33 0.99
C LYS A 107 -0.46 20.34 0.03
N MET A 108 0.18 20.03 -1.10
CA MET A 108 -0.32 19.04 -2.06
C MET A 108 -0.37 17.63 -1.45
N MET A 109 0.64 17.24 -0.67
CA MET A 109 0.63 15.93 -0.01
C MET A 109 -0.36 15.87 1.16
N LEU A 110 -0.55 16.96 1.91
CA LEU A 110 -1.61 17.03 2.93
C LEU A 110 -2.98 16.84 2.29
N ASP A 111 -3.26 17.55 1.19
CA ASP A 111 -4.48 17.38 0.40
C ASP A 111 -4.70 15.93 -0.01
N PHE A 112 -3.66 15.30 -0.56
CA PHE A 112 -3.68 13.88 -0.91
C PHE A 112 -4.01 12.98 0.30
N TYR A 113 -3.59 13.32 1.52
CA TYR A 113 -3.95 12.58 2.73
C TYR A 113 -5.30 12.98 3.34
N GLY A 114 -6.04 13.94 2.77
CA GLY A 114 -7.31 14.44 3.33
C GLY A 114 -7.14 15.52 4.40
N MET A 115 -5.97 16.15 4.46
CA MET A 115 -5.59 17.16 5.43
C MET A 115 -5.32 18.51 4.75
N VAL A 116 -5.33 19.59 5.52
CA VAL A 116 -5.01 20.93 5.03
C VAL A 116 -4.13 21.65 6.04
N LEU A 117 -3.17 22.42 5.53
CA LEU A 117 -2.39 23.35 6.33
C LEU A 117 -3.24 24.60 6.56
N LEU A 118 -3.68 24.80 7.80
CA LEU A 118 -4.52 25.94 8.20
C LEU A 118 -3.71 27.20 8.41
N ASP A 119 -2.46 27.06 8.87
CA ASP A 119 -1.58 28.17 9.19
C ASP A 119 -0.12 27.80 8.88
N GLU A 120 0.48 28.54 7.97
CA GLU A 120 1.87 28.35 7.54
C GLU A 120 2.91 28.82 8.56
N SER A 121 2.53 29.66 9.52
CA SER A 121 3.44 30.14 10.56
C SER A 121 3.53 29.17 11.74
N THR A 122 2.40 28.58 12.13
CA THR A 122 2.34 27.63 13.26
C THR A 122 2.43 26.18 12.82
N GLY A 123 2.17 25.87 11.55
CA GLY A 123 2.07 24.51 11.05
C GLY A 123 0.74 23.82 11.35
N ALA A 124 -0.27 24.55 11.85
CA ALA A 124 -1.54 23.96 12.26
C ALA A 124 -2.22 23.20 11.11
N ILE A 125 -2.70 21.99 11.39
CA ILE A 125 -3.34 21.10 10.40
C ILE A 125 -4.80 20.89 10.75
N GLY A 126 -5.64 20.81 9.72
CA GLY A 126 -7.03 20.41 9.82
C GLY A 126 -7.41 19.35 8.80
N ARG A 127 -8.68 18.93 8.83
CA ARG A 127 -9.31 18.15 7.76
C ARG A 127 -9.60 19.07 6.58
N LYS A 128 -9.37 18.61 5.34
CA LYS A 128 -9.45 19.51 4.17
C LYS A 128 -10.87 19.87 3.72
N ASP A 129 -11.83 18.99 3.92
CA ASP A 129 -13.24 19.09 3.49
C ASP A 129 -13.98 17.83 3.96
N ASP A 130 -15.16 17.53 3.42
CA ASP A 130 -15.90 16.29 3.70
C ASP A 130 -15.28 15.03 3.05
N ASN A 131 -14.42 15.19 2.04
CA ASN A 131 -13.72 14.09 1.37
C ASN A 131 -12.61 13.48 2.24
N TYR A 132 -12.23 14.13 3.34
CA TYR A 132 -11.23 13.62 4.30
C TYR A 132 -11.49 12.16 4.70
N ARG A 133 -12.76 11.74 4.82
CA ARG A 133 -13.12 10.37 5.22
C ARG A 133 -12.64 9.34 4.20
N ALA A 134 -12.87 9.60 2.92
CA ALA A 134 -12.43 8.72 1.84
C ALA A 134 -10.90 8.68 1.75
N ARG A 135 -10.25 9.83 1.93
CA ARG A 135 -8.78 9.93 1.94
C ARG A 135 -8.15 9.21 3.14
N TYR A 136 -8.74 9.31 4.33
CA TYR A 136 -8.30 8.59 5.53
C TYR A 136 -8.52 7.08 5.41
N ALA A 137 -9.66 6.65 4.84
CA ALA A 137 -9.90 5.25 4.54
C ALA A 137 -8.82 4.69 3.59
N HIS A 138 -8.50 5.44 2.53
CA HIS A 138 -7.41 5.10 1.61
C HIS A 138 -6.04 5.04 2.31
N LEU A 139 -5.73 6.01 3.17
CA LEU A 139 -4.47 6.04 3.92
C LEU A 139 -4.33 4.84 4.88
N ASN A 140 -5.43 4.38 5.49
CA ASN A 140 -5.47 3.16 6.29
C ASN A 140 -5.20 1.88 5.47
N SER A 141 -5.54 1.85 4.17
CA SER A 141 -5.28 0.70 3.30
C SER A 141 -3.92 0.75 2.61
N SER A 142 -3.29 1.92 2.51
CA SER A 142 -2.07 2.11 1.71
C SER A 142 -0.84 2.40 2.58
N TYR A 143 -0.23 1.33 3.11
CA TYR A 143 0.84 1.40 4.12
C TYR A 143 2.14 2.06 3.63
N HIS A 144 2.43 2.02 2.33
CA HIS A 144 3.64 2.69 1.80
C HIS A 144 3.55 4.22 1.96
N ASN A 145 2.36 4.79 2.07
CA ASN A 145 2.17 6.20 2.38
C ASN A 145 2.68 6.55 3.78
N TYR A 146 2.77 5.61 4.73
CA TYR A 146 3.38 5.89 6.03
C TYR A 146 4.88 6.14 5.92
N LEU A 147 5.57 5.42 5.01
CA LEU A 147 6.97 5.66 4.68
C LEU A 147 7.15 7.01 3.98
N ARG A 148 6.23 7.37 3.07
CA ARG A 148 6.20 8.69 2.43
C ARG A 148 6.05 9.81 3.47
N ILE A 149 5.15 9.65 4.45
CA ILE A 149 4.97 10.61 5.55
C ILE A 149 6.25 10.75 6.38
N THR A 150 6.90 9.65 6.76
CA THR A 150 8.18 9.72 7.50
C THR A 150 9.23 10.51 6.71
N ARG A 151 9.34 10.28 5.39
CA ARG A 151 10.24 11.03 4.51
C ARG A 151 9.89 12.52 4.44
N ILE A 152 8.61 12.86 4.30
CA ILE A 152 8.13 14.25 4.31
C ILE A 152 8.55 14.93 5.60
N LEU A 153 8.27 14.31 6.76
CA LEU A 153 8.64 14.87 8.06
C LEU A 153 10.15 15.05 8.19
N LYS A 154 10.97 14.06 7.84
CA LYS A 154 12.43 14.21 7.85
C LYS A 154 12.89 15.38 6.95
N SER A 155 12.37 15.45 5.73
CA SER A 155 12.70 16.49 4.74
C SER A 155 12.35 17.90 5.24
N LEU A 156 11.17 18.08 5.84
CA LEU A 156 10.77 19.36 6.43
C LEU A 156 11.82 19.87 7.45
N GLY A 157 12.36 18.98 8.29
CA GLY A 157 13.41 19.38 9.23
C GLY A 157 14.78 19.67 8.59
N GLU A 158 15.11 19.07 7.44
CA GLU A 158 16.35 19.44 6.71
C GLU A 158 16.30 20.87 6.20
N PHE A 159 15.12 21.32 5.75
CA PHE A 159 14.94 22.67 5.22
C PHE A 159 14.58 23.72 6.29
N GLY A 160 14.45 23.32 7.56
CA GLY A 160 14.19 24.23 8.69
C GLY A 160 12.71 24.43 9.06
N PHE A 161 11.81 23.60 8.52
CA PHE A 161 10.37 23.60 8.83
C PHE A 161 10.02 22.66 9.98
N GLU A 162 10.83 22.67 11.05
CA GLU A 162 10.64 21.80 12.22
C GLU A 162 9.26 22.01 12.88
N HIS A 163 8.78 23.25 12.87
CA HIS A 163 7.49 23.67 13.43
C HIS A 163 6.27 23.01 12.78
N TYR A 164 6.40 22.41 11.59
CA TYR A 164 5.29 21.68 10.94
C TYR A 164 5.10 20.25 11.46
N LYS A 165 6.12 19.64 12.06
CA LYS A 165 6.09 18.22 12.42
C LYS A 165 5.20 17.93 13.61
N ALA A 166 5.37 18.64 14.72
CA ALA A 166 4.59 18.37 15.93
C ALA A 166 3.07 18.61 15.72
N PRO A 167 2.63 19.70 15.05
CA PRO A 167 1.21 19.85 14.68
C PRO A 167 0.68 18.71 13.80
N PHE A 168 1.46 18.22 12.84
CA PHE A 168 1.09 17.06 12.03
C PHE A 168 0.85 15.82 12.90
N VAL A 169 1.80 15.50 13.78
CA VAL A 169 1.70 14.32 14.65
C VAL A 169 0.52 14.45 15.61
N ARG A 170 0.26 15.63 16.19
CA ARG A 170 -0.89 15.86 17.07
C ARG A 170 -2.22 15.69 16.35
N HIS A 171 -2.32 16.20 15.12
CA HIS A 171 -3.51 16.01 14.30
C HIS A 171 -3.77 14.52 14.04
N VAL A 172 -2.76 13.78 13.59
CA VAL A 172 -2.92 12.34 13.31
C VAL A 172 -3.17 11.55 14.60
N MET A 173 -2.53 11.90 15.71
CA MET A 173 -2.80 11.33 17.04
C MET A 173 -4.29 11.50 17.41
N THR A 174 -4.85 12.69 17.22
CA THR A 174 -6.28 12.96 17.49
C THR A 174 -7.17 12.10 16.60
N GLU A 175 -6.82 11.92 15.32
CA GLU A 175 -7.56 11.05 14.40
C GLU A 175 -7.43 9.56 14.72
N ILE A 176 -6.31 9.12 15.28
CA ILE A 176 -6.08 7.73 15.71
C ILE A 176 -6.88 7.44 16.98
N PHE A 177 -6.69 8.25 18.02
CA PHE A 177 -7.16 7.92 19.36
C PHE A 177 -8.55 8.46 19.62
N VAL A 178 -8.85 9.72 19.27
CA VAL A 178 -10.17 10.32 19.57
C VAL A 178 -11.21 9.89 18.55
N HIS A 179 -10.92 10.07 17.26
CA HIS A 179 -11.92 9.86 16.21
C HIS A 179 -11.90 8.47 15.57
N LYS A 180 -10.86 7.67 15.84
CA LYS A 180 -10.65 6.32 15.27
C LYS A 180 -10.67 6.26 13.75
N ASN A 181 -10.35 7.36 13.07
CA ASN A 181 -10.33 7.43 11.61
C ASN A 181 -9.01 6.93 10.99
N LEU A 182 -7.89 6.95 11.73
CA LEU A 182 -6.55 6.58 11.22
C LEU A 182 -5.88 5.47 12.04
N ILE A 183 -6.66 4.55 12.62
CA ILE A 183 -6.17 3.53 13.56
C ILE A 183 -4.97 2.71 13.07
N ARG A 184 -4.82 2.49 11.76
CA ARG A 184 -3.71 1.69 11.20
C ARG A 184 -2.39 2.46 11.11
N ALA A 185 -2.43 3.78 11.26
CA ALA A 185 -1.25 4.63 11.33
C ALA A 185 -0.62 4.67 12.73
N ARG A 186 -1.27 4.07 13.75
CA ARG A 186 -0.84 4.11 15.17
C ARG A 186 0.64 3.80 15.36
N ASP A 187 1.09 2.67 14.81
CA ASP A 187 2.47 2.22 15.02
C ASP A 187 3.48 3.12 14.30
N SER A 188 3.15 3.67 13.14
CA SER A 188 3.98 4.64 12.43
C SER A 188 4.05 5.98 13.18
N CYS A 189 2.92 6.42 13.72
CA CYS A 189 2.83 7.63 14.53
C CYS A 189 3.76 7.56 15.75
N ILE A 190 3.69 6.45 16.50
CA ILE A 190 4.50 6.24 17.71
C ILE A 190 5.98 6.02 17.39
N ASN A 191 6.29 5.13 16.45
CA ASN A 191 7.68 4.65 16.29
C ASN A 191 8.49 5.43 15.25
N TYR A 192 7.84 6.24 14.40
CA TYR A 192 8.52 6.94 13.30
C TYR A 192 8.20 8.42 13.18
N TRP A 193 6.97 8.87 13.47
CA TRP A 193 6.60 10.28 13.24
C TRP A 193 6.85 11.19 14.44
N ALA A 194 6.54 10.74 15.66
CA ALA A 194 6.94 11.49 16.86
C ALA A 194 8.48 11.54 17.04
N PRO A 195 9.23 10.44 16.84
CA PRO A 195 10.67 10.45 17.09
C PRO A 195 11.50 11.25 16.07
N VAL A 196 10.94 11.67 14.92
CA VAL A 196 11.67 12.54 13.96
C VAL A 196 11.64 14.02 14.34
N ILE A 197 11.14 14.37 15.52
CA ILE A 197 11.27 15.73 16.07
C ILE A 197 12.68 15.87 16.66
N ARG A 198 13.42 16.89 16.20
CA ARG A 198 14.81 17.15 16.59
C ARG A 198 14.92 17.81 17.97
N ASP A 199 14.00 18.71 18.31
CA ASP A 199 13.96 19.32 19.65
C ASP A 199 13.54 18.28 20.69
N ASP A 200 14.45 17.96 21.59
CA ASP A 200 14.25 16.96 22.65
C ASP A 200 13.07 17.32 23.56
N ALA A 201 12.94 18.58 23.97
CA ALA A 201 11.86 18.99 24.87
C ALA A 201 10.50 18.90 24.18
N ALA A 202 10.41 19.32 22.92
CA ALA A 202 9.18 19.23 22.14
C ALA A 202 8.80 17.76 21.82
N ARG A 203 9.81 16.92 21.54
CA ARG A 203 9.61 15.49 21.30
C ARG A 203 9.13 14.79 22.56
N ASP A 204 9.80 14.96 23.68
CA ASP A 204 9.46 14.29 24.94
C ASP A 204 8.06 14.69 25.41
N ALA A 205 7.68 15.95 25.25
CA ALA A 205 6.31 16.41 25.51
C ALA A 205 5.28 15.69 24.63
N LEU A 206 5.54 15.58 23.33
CA LEU A 206 4.64 14.92 22.39
C LEU A 206 4.56 13.40 22.59
N GLU A 207 5.68 12.75 22.88
CA GLU A 207 5.72 11.33 23.23
C GLU A 207 4.98 11.05 24.55
N GLY A 208 5.07 11.97 25.51
CA GLY A 208 4.27 11.97 26.73
C GLY A 208 2.76 12.10 26.45
N GLU A 209 2.35 13.03 25.58
CA GLU A 209 0.96 13.15 25.10
C GLU A 209 0.49 11.82 24.47
N LEU A 210 1.28 11.26 23.56
CA LEU A 210 1.00 9.98 22.90
C LEU A 210 0.85 8.83 23.89
N ALA A 211 1.76 8.71 24.87
CA ALA A 211 1.71 7.68 25.89
C ALA A 211 0.43 7.79 26.74
N ALA A 212 0.02 9.01 27.08
CA ALA A 212 -1.23 9.27 27.80
C ALA A 212 -2.47 8.87 26.98
N PHE A 213 -2.50 9.15 25.67
CA PHE A 213 -3.56 8.69 24.78
C PHE A 213 -3.61 7.17 24.65
N VAL A 214 -2.46 6.52 24.48
CA VAL A 214 -2.38 5.06 24.41
C VAL A 214 -2.91 4.41 25.69
N LYS A 215 -2.62 4.99 26.86
CA LYS A 215 -3.10 4.50 28.16
C LYS A 215 -4.60 4.74 28.36
N SER A 216 -5.10 5.92 28.01
CA SER A 216 -6.50 6.32 28.26
C SER A 216 -7.49 5.79 27.23
N GLN A 217 -7.04 5.56 26.00
CA GLN A 217 -7.88 5.13 24.88
C GLN A 217 -7.19 4.01 24.11
N PRO A 218 -7.21 2.77 24.63
CA PRO A 218 -6.50 1.65 24.03
C PRO A 218 -7.06 1.36 22.64
N VAL A 219 -6.37 1.85 21.62
CA VAL A 219 -6.52 1.38 20.24
C VAL A 219 -5.61 0.17 20.14
N ALA A 220 -6.21 -1.02 20.01
CA ALA A 220 -5.47 -2.25 19.82
C ALA A 220 -4.53 -2.10 18.61
N ARG A 221 -3.32 -2.67 18.72
CA ARG A 221 -2.41 -2.77 17.59
C ARG A 221 -3.15 -3.49 16.46
N TYR A 222 -3.17 -2.89 15.27
CA TYR A 222 -3.81 -3.53 14.13
C TYR A 222 -3.05 -4.81 13.78
N ASP A 223 -3.74 -5.94 13.88
CA ASP A 223 -3.21 -7.27 13.58
C ASP A 223 -3.98 -7.89 12.42
N PRO A 224 -3.45 -7.81 11.18
CA PRO A 224 -4.12 -8.39 10.01
C PRO A 224 -4.22 -9.92 10.08
N TYR A 225 -3.44 -10.57 10.97
CA TYR A 225 -3.40 -12.02 11.12
C TYR A 225 -4.10 -12.54 12.38
N ALA A 226 -4.80 -11.69 13.14
CA ALA A 226 -5.46 -12.08 14.39
C ALA A 226 -6.40 -13.27 14.20
N ARG A 227 -7.22 -13.22 13.13
CA ARG A 227 -8.15 -14.29 12.78
C ARG A 227 -7.45 -15.61 12.41
N TYR A 228 -6.29 -15.53 11.74
CA TYR A 228 -5.54 -16.73 11.34
C TYR A 228 -4.81 -17.34 12.52
N ARG A 229 -4.27 -16.53 13.43
CA ARG A 229 -3.70 -17.01 14.69
C ARG A 229 -4.75 -17.62 15.61
N ALA A 230 -5.92 -16.99 15.73
CA ALA A 230 -7.04 -17.56 16.48
C ALA A 230 -7.50 -18.89 15.86
N ALA A 231 -7.58 -18.98 14.54
CA ALA A 231 -7.91 -20.23 13.85
C ALA A 231 -6.83 -21.31 14.01
N ALA A 232 -5.55 -20.94 13.95
CA ALA A 232 -4.43 -21.85 14.16
C ALA A 232 -4.38 -22.37 15.61
N ALA A 233 -4.65 -21.50 16.59
CA ALA A 233 -4.75 -21.88 18.00
C ALA A 233 -5.96 -22.80 18.26
N ALA A 234 -7.11 -22.50 17.65
CA ALA A 234 -8.29 -23.37 17.73
C ALA A 234 -8.03 -24.74 17.06
N TYR A 235 -7.33 -24.76 15.93
CA TYR A 235 -6.94 -25.99 15.26
C TYR A 235 -5.99 -26.82 16.12
N ALA A 236 -4.93 -26.21 16.67
CA ALA A 236 -3.98 -26.87 17.57
C ALA A 236 -4.65 -27.40 18.84
N ALA A 237 -5.63 -26.67 19.40
CA ALA A 237 -6.41 -27.13 20.55
C ALA A 237 -7.35 -28.29 20.23
N SER A 238 -7.80 -28.41 18.97
CA SER A 238 -8.67 -29.50 18.50
C SER A 238 -7.90 -30.73 17.99
N HIS A 239 -6.59 -30.61 17.79
CA HIS A 239 -5.71 -31.67 17.32
C HIS A 239 -4.41 -31.64 18.15
N PRO A 240 -4.48 -31.96 19.46
CA PRO A 240 -3.27 -32.17 20.24
C PRO A 240 -2.42 -33.23 19.56
N SER A 241 -1.14 -32.94 19.38
CA SER A 241 -0.18 -33.91 18.88
C SER A 241 -0.02 -35.02 19.90
N ASP A 242 -0.57 -36.20 19.60
CA ASP A 242 -0.12 -37.45 20.19
C ASP A 242 1.25 -37.75 19.58
N ASP A 243 2.30 -37.15 20.13
CA ASP A 243 3.69 -37.55 19.89
C ASP A 243 4.27 -38.01 21.22
N ASP A 244 3.77 -39.16 21.67
CA ASP A 244 4.51 -40.08 22.54
C ASP A 244 5.57 -40.75 21.63
N SER A 245 6.72 -40.11 21.51
CA SER A 245 7.96 -40.83 21.21
C SER A 245 8.99 -40.40 22.24
N ASP A 246 9.11 -41.26 23.25
CA ASP A 246 10.29 -41.41 24.08
C ASP A 246 11.52 -41.48 23.17
N ASP A 247 12.38 -40.47 23.24
CA ASP A 247 13.81 -40.65 23.02
C ASP A 247 14.52 -39.73 24.00
N ASP A 248 15.04 -40.38 25.05
CA ASP A 248 15.98 -39.84 26.01
C ASP A 248 17.21 -39.29 25.26
N ASP A 249 17.53 -38.02 25.49
CA ASP A 249 18.93 -37.65 25.65
C ASP A 249 19.07 -36.45 26.59
N GLU A 250 19.62 -36.75 27.76
CA GLU A 250 20.00 -35.81 28.81
C GLU A 250 21.05 -34.83 28.29
N ASN A 251 20.75 -33.53 28.33
CA ASN A 251 21.65 -32.61 29.05
C ASN A 251 20.93 -31.33 29.44
N GLY A 252 20.54 -31.25 30.71
CA GLY A 252 20.14 -30.01 31.33
C GLY A 252 21.34 -29.13 31.62
N ASN A 253 21.31 -27.87 31.20
CA ASN A 253 21.76 -26.79 32.06
C ASN A 253 21.06 -25.48 31.67
N GLY A 254 20.20 -25.00 32.57
CA GLY A 254 19.76 -23.61 32.57
C GLY A 254 20.87 -22.74 33.13
N GLY A 255 21.14 -21.61 32.47
CA GLY A 255 22.10 -20.62 32.96
C GLY A 255 21.90 -19.29 32.27
N GLN A 256 21.43 -18.31 33.02
CA GLN A 256 21.53 -16.89 32.68
C GLN A 256 23.00 -16.51 32.50
N ALA A 257 23.34 -15.71 31.48
CA ALA A 257 24.53 -14.87 31.53
C ALA A 257 24.38 -13.67 30.59
N GLU A 258 24.58 -12.51 31.18
CA GLU A 258 24.75 -11.20 30.57
C GLU A 258 26.08 -11.12 29.79
N LEU A 259 26.14 -10.18 28.85
CA LEU A 259 27.28 -9.36 28.41
C LEU A 259 28.69 -9.97 28.48
N GLU A 260 29.40 -10.06 27.35
CA GLU A 260 30.52 -9.15 27.01
C GLU A 260 31.17 -9.48 25.67
N ASP A 261 31.82 -8.43 25.16
CA ASP A 261 32.75 -8.25 24.04
C ASP A 261 33.64 -9.46 23.69
N ASP A 262 33.85 -9.72 22.39
CA ASP A 262 35.21 -9.69 21.84
C ASP A 262 35.23 -9.88 20.32
N SER A 263 36.04 -9.05 19.70
CA SER A 263 36.53 -9.06 18.33
C SER A 263 36.96 -10.45 17.83
N TYR A 264 36.52 -10.84 16.64
CA TYR A 264 37.26 -11.83 15.85
C TYR A 264 37.20 -11.52 14.35
N GLU A 265 38.36 -11.14 13.84
CA GLU A 265 38.70 -10.96 12.43
C GLU A 265 38.95 -12.35 11.82
N TRP A 266 38.25 -12.71 10.75
CA TRP A 266 38.60 -13.89 9.95
C TRP A 266 38.64 -13.57 8.46
N SER A 267 39.77 -13.91 7.87
CA SER A 267 40.18 -13.73 6.50
C SER A 267 39.63 -14.82 5.57
N SER A 268 39.45 -14.43 4.31
CA SER A 268 39.61 -15.19 3.07
C SER A 268 39.50 -16.72 3.09
N THR A 269 38.48 -17.22 2.38
CA THR A 269 38.49 -18.34 1.42
C THR A 269 39.33 -19.59 1.74
N GLU A 270 38.69 -20.74 1.95
CA GLU A 270 38.68 -21.90 1.03
C GLU A 270 37.75 -23.01 1.56
N GLY A 271 37.30 -23.90 0.66
CA GLY A 271 36.08 -24.72 0.73
C GLY A 271 35.96 -25.75 1.86
N ILE A 272 34.72 -26.22 2.06
CA ILE A 272 34.34 -27.57 2.53
C ILE A 272 32.85 -27.80 2.18
N ASP A 273 32.65 -28.71 1.23
CA ASP A 273 31.68 -29.81 1.13
C ASP A 273 30.15 -29.56 1.09
N ASP A 274 29.65 -29.59 -0.15
CA ASP A 274 28.28 -29.96 -0.55
C ASP A 274 28.03 -31.45 -0.27
N GLU A 275 27.10 -31.83 0.62
CA GLU A 275 26.29 -33.06 0.43
C GLU A 275 25.12 -33.28 1.41
N ALA A 276 24.98 -32.52 2.51
CA ALA A 276 23.91 -32.77 3.49
C ALA A 276 22.54 -32.03 3.37
N PRO A 277 22.21 -31.15 2.39
CA PRO A 277 20.86 -30.56 2.31
C PRO A 277 19.89 -31.23 1.31
N ALA A 278 20.35 -32.18 0.50
CA ALA A 278 19.53 -32.75 -0.57
C ALA A 278 18.51 -33.78 -0.06
N GLU A 279 18.90 -34.66 0.88
CA GLU A 279 18.03 -35.74 1.37
C GLU A 279 16.85 -35.23 2.21
N LEU A 280 17.05 -34.15 2.98
CA LEU A 280 15.96 -33.51 3.75
C LEU A 280 14.97 -32.80 2.81
N LEU A 281 15.47 -32.22 1.72
CA LEU A 281 14.68 -31.54 0.70
C LEU A 281 13.89 -32.57 -0.14
N ASP A 282 14.50 -33.71 -0.48
CA ASP A 282 13.84 -34.80 -1.20
C ASP A 282 12.81 -35.53 -0.32
N ALA A 283 13.08 -35.72 0.97
CA ALA A 283 12.11 -36.29 1.91
C ALA A 283 10.89 -35.36 2.13
N LEU A 284 11.09 -34.04 2.23
CA LEU A 284 10.01 -33.06 2.30
C LEU A 284 9.22 -32.98 0.98
N THR A 285 9.91 -33.04 -0.15
CA THR A 285 9.30 -32.98 -1.48
C THR A 285 8.53 -34.25 -1.81
N ALA A 286 9.03 -35.43 -1.42
CA ALA A 286 8.33 -36.70 -1.53
C ALA A 286 7.09 -36.76 -0.63
N ARG A 287 7.16 -36.21 0.59
CA ARG A 287 6.03 -36.18 1.54
C ARG A 287 4.93 -35.21 1.11
N ILE A 288 5.29 -34.11 0.45
CA ILE A 288 4.34 -33.14 -0.15
C ILE A 288 3.73 -33.71 -1.44
N SER A 289 4.53 -34.39 -2.28
CA SER A 289 4.07 -35.04 -3.52
C SER A 289 3.14 -36.22 -3.21
N ALA A 290 3.46 -37.05 -2.22
CA ALA A 290 2.58 -38.13 -1.76
C ALA A 290 1.24 -37.60 -1.19
N LYS A 291 1.25 -36.43 -0.54
CA LYS A 291 0.01 -35.74 -0.08
C LYS A 291 -0.81 -35.14 -1.22
N LEU A 292 -0.18 -34.76 -2.34
CA LEU A 292 -0.83 -34.25 -3.53
C LEU A 292 -1.36 -35.39 -4.41
N GLU A 293 -0.61 -36.48 -4.56
CA GLU A 293 -1.04 -37.70 -5.26
C GLU A 293 -2.16 -38.42 -4.53
N ALA A 294 -2.15 -38.47 -3.19
CA ALA A 294 -3.26 -38.99 -2.38
C ALA A 294 -4.54 -38.13 -2.52
N ARG A 295 -4.42 -36.84 -2.84
CA ARG A 295 -5.57 -35.97 -3.12
C ARG A 295 -6.05 -36.05 -4.58
N LEU A 296 -5.16 -36.36 -5.51
CA LEU A 296 -5.48 -36.53 -6.93
C LEU A 296 -6.06 -37.93 -7.23
N SER A 297 -5.61 -38.98 -6.53
CA SER A 297 -6.12 -40.35 -6.69
C SER A 297 -7.51 -40.57 -6.07
N MET A 298 -7.96 -39.70 -5.16
CA MET A 298 -9.34 -39.72 -4.65
C MET A 298 -10.39 -39.04 -5.54
N SER A 299 -10.02 -38.63 -6.77
CA SER A 299 -10.96 -38.04 -7.75
C SER A 299 -11.49 -39.00 -8.81
N HIS A 300 -11.15 -40.30 -8.75
CA HIS A 300 -11.67 -41.31 -9.68
C HIS A 300 -12.31 -42.50 -8.94
N ALA A 301 -13.53 -42.30 -8.43
CA ALA A 301 -14.48 -43.39 -8.21
C ALA A 301 -15.89 -42.92 -8.62
N PRO A 302 -16.69 -43.79 -9.26
CA PRO A 302 -17.97 -43.39 -9.83
C PRO A 302 -19.00 -43.11 -8.72
N SER A 303 -19.79 -42.06 -8.91
CA SER A 303 -20.89 -41.67 -8.03
C SER A 303 -21.93 -42.79 -7.82
N PRO A 304 -22.72 -42.74 -6.74
CA PRO A 304 -24.01 -42.06 -6.93
C PRO A 304 -24.51 -41.19 -5.77
N SER A 305 -24.94 -40.00 -6.17
CA SER A 305 -26.08 -39.22 -5.68
C SER A 305 -26.02 -38.49 -4.32
N ARG A 306 -26.54 -37.25 -4.41
CA ARG A 306 -27.29 -36.44 -3.43
C ARG A 306 -26.56 -35.31 -2.66
N VAL A 307 -26.82 -34.11 -3.21
CA VAL A 307 -27.25 -32.82 -2.62
C VAL A 307 -26.42 -32.14 -1.51
N ASP A 308 -26.14 -30.87 -1.80
CA ASP A 308 -25.95 -29.73 -0.90
C ASP A 308 -24.81 -29.78 0.13
N ALA A 309 -23.69 -29.13 -0.21
CA ALA A 309 -22.93 -28.19 0.64
C ALA A 309 -21.43 -28.16 0.27
N ALA A 310 -21.03 -27.31 -0.68
CA ALA A 310 -19.61 -26.92 -0.83
C ALA A 310 -19.44 -25.66 -1.71
N ALA A 311 -20.05 -24.53 -1.32
CA ALA A 311 -19.91 -23.25 -2.02
C ALA A 311 -18.98 -22.23 -1.32
N SER A 312 -18.26 -22.63 -0.26
CA SER A 312 -17.55 -21.69 0.62
C SER A 312 -16.03 -21.92 0.76
N GLY A 313 -15.47 -22.98 0.17
CA GLY A 313 -14.03 -23.27 0.26
C GLY A 313 -13.17 -22.65 -0.86
N ASP A 314 -13.69 -22.59 -2.10
CA ASP A 314 -12.87 -22.27 -3.28
C ASP A 314 -12.67 -20.76 -3.52
N ARG A 315 -13.51 -19.91 -2.89
CA ARG A 315 -13.36 -18.43 -2.91
C ARG A 315 -12.20 -17.93 -2.04
N VAL A 316 -11.91 -18.60 -0.92
CA VAL A 316 -10.88 -18.16 0.03
C VAL A 316 -9.47 -18.47 -0.49
N ALA A 317 -9.30 -19.59 -1.20
CA ALA A 317 -8.01 -19.97 -1.79
C ALA A 317 -7.61 -19.05 -2.97
N ARG A 318 -8.56 -18.63 -3.81
CA ARG A 318 -8.27 -17.71 -4.93
C ARG A 318 -8.02 -16.27 -4.47
N LEU A 319 -8.74 -15.78 -3.45
CA LEU A 319 -8.49 -14.46 -2.84
C LEU A 319 -7.14 -14.39 -2.11
N ALA A 320 -6.70 -15.50 -1.50
CA ALA A 320 -5.38 -15.59 -0.88
C ALA A 320 -4.26 -15.56 -1.93
N ALA A 321 -4.42 -16.25 -3.07
CA ALA A 321 -3.45 -16.25 -4.16
C ALA A 321 -3.33 -14.87 -4.85
N THR A 322 -4.45 -14.15 -5.06
CA THR A 322 -4.41 -12.77 -5.59
C THR A 322 -3.77 -11.79 -4.61
N SER A 323 -3.97 -11.94 -3.29
CA SER A 323 -3.35 -11.05 -2.31
C SER A 323 -1.83 -11.22 -2.15
N VAL A 324 -1.32 -12.43 -2.42
CA VAL A 324 0.13 -12.71 -2.38
C VAL A 324 0.82 -12.17 -3.64
N ILE A 325 0.13 -12.20 -4.80
CA ILE A 325 0.63 -11.61 -6.04
C ILE A 325 0.54 -10.06 -6.00
N GLU A 326 -0.47 -9.48 -5.36
CA GLU A 326 -0.56 -8.02 -5.13
C GLU A 326 0.52 -7.49 -4.17
N GLN A 327 1.03 -8.33 -3.25
CA GLN A 327 2.11 -7.97 -2.32
C GLN A 327 3.51 -8.08 -2.94
N LEU A 328 3.66 -8.78 -4.07
CA LEU A 328 4.89 -8.86 -4.83
C LEU A 328 4.78 -7.87 -5.99
N SER A 329 5.34 -6.67 -5.84
CA SER A 329 5.38 -5.67 -6.91
C SER A 329 5.83 -6.34 -8.21
N ALA A 330 4.99 -6.33 -9.26
CA ALA A 330 5.30 -6.92 -10.56
C ALA A 330 6.53 -6.29 -11.25
N ALA A 331 7.04 -5.21 -10.67
CA ALA A 331 8.22 -4.50 -11.07
C ALA A 331 9.25 -4.42 -9.94
N CYS A 332 10.50 -4.23 -10.34
CA CYS A 332 11.58 -3.92 -9.42
C CYS A 332 11.30 -2.61 -8.68
N VAL A 333 11.39 -2.59 -7.35
CA VAL A 333 11.16 -1.36 -6.56
C VAL A 333 12.25 -0.30 -6.73
N VAL A 334 13.35 -0.65 -7.41
CA VAL A 334 14.49 0.23 -7.64
C VAL A 334 14.39 0.89 -9.01
N CYS A 335 14.40 0.12 -10.10
CA CYS A 335 14.28 0.68 -11.46
C CYS A 335 12.85 0.83 -11.96
N MET A 336 11.86 0.28 -11.25
CA MET A 336 10.43 0.28 -11.63
C MET A 336 10.11 -0.46 -12.94
N GLU A 337 11.07 -1.22 -13.48
CA GLU A 337 10.87 -2.09 -14.63
C GLU A 337 10.21 -3.41 -14.23
N VAL A 338 9.28 -3.87 -15.06
CA VAL A 338 8.58 -5.15 -14.87
C VAL A 338 9.57 -6.30 -15.05
N TYR A 339 9.55 -7.27 -14.13
CA TYR A 339 10.47 -8.42 -14.16
C TYR A 339 10.41 -9.20 -15.47
N SER A 340 11.57 -9.70 -15.89
CA SER A 340 11.70 -10.50 -17.11
C SER A 340 12.75 -11.58 -16.91
N MET A 341 12.45 -12.81 -17.35
CA MET A 341 13.43 -13.89 -17.40
C MET A 341 14.32 -13.84 -18.64
N THR A 342 13.84 -13.21 -19.71
CA THR A 342 14.56 -13.04 -20.98
C THR A 342 15.67 -11.99 -20.89
N THR A 343 15.52 -10.99 -20.02
CA THR A 343 16.55 -9.96 -19.76
C THR A 343 17.23 -10.21 -18.43
N GLU A 344 18.51 -10.59 -18.46
CA GLU A 344 19.28 -10.96 -17.26
C GLU A 344 19.27 -9.87 -16.17
N ALA A 345 19.41 -8.60 -16.56
CA ALA A 345 19.38 -7.48 -15.62
C ALA A 345 18.00 -7.27 -14.94
N LEU A 346 16.91 -7.75 -15.54
CA LEU A 346 15.54 -7.59 -15.06
C LEU A 346 15.01 -8.84 -14.32
N ARG A 347 15.85 -9.85 -14.10
CA ARG A 347 15.46 -11.07 -13.37
C ARG A 347 15.19 -10.74 -11.89
N PRO A 348 14.06 -11.17 -11.30
CA PRO A 348 13.80 -10.94 -9.88
C PRO A 348 14.76 -11.77 -9.02
N VAL A 349 15.30 -11.17 -7.96
CA VAL A 349 16.27 -11.82 -7.05
C VAL A 349 15.63 -12.07 -5.70
N LEU A 350 15.66 -13.31 -5.24
CA LEU A 350 15.32 -13.74 -3.89
C LEU A 350 16.55 -13.65 -2.98
N LEU A 351 16.43 -12.95 -1.84
CA LEU A 351 17.49 -12.79 -0.86
C LEU A 351 17.27 -13.68 0.37
N VAL A 352 18.23 -14.55 0.68
CA VAL A 352 18.17 -15.51 1.79
C VAL A 352 18.98 -14.98 2.99
N PRO A 353 18.49 -15.10 4.24
CA PRO A 353 17.28 -15.81 4.69
C PRO A 353 16.01 -14.93 4.72
N CYS A 354 16.11 -13.64 4.42
CA CYS A 354 15.01 -12.69 4.65
C CYS A 354 13.80 -12.84 3.70
N GLY A 355 13.92 -13.62 2.63
CA GLY A 355 12.84 -13.93 1.69
C GLY A 355 12.42 -12.78 0.77
N HIS A 356 13.08 -11.62 0.81
CA HIS A 356 12.70 -10.47 0.01
C HIS A 356 13.09 -10.63 -1.46
N THR A 357 12.13 -10.39 -2.34
CA THR A 357 12.22 -10.53 -3.81
C THR A 357 12.01 -9.26 -4.67
N PRO A 358 11.91 -8.02 -4.15
CA PRO A 358 11.46 -6.89 -4.96
C PRO A 358 12.56 -6.20 -5.78
N PHE A 359 13.69 -6.85 -6.01
CA PHE A 359 14.82 -6.29 -6.74
C PHE A 359 15.08 -7.08 -8.01
N CYS A 360 15.35 -6.39 -9.12
CA CYS A 360 15.94 -7.03 -10.27
C CYS A 360 17.44 -7.23 -10.07
N HIS A 361 17.99 -8.20 -10.79
CA HIS A 361 19.40 -8.59 -10.69
C HIS A 361 20.35 -7.43 -10.93
N GLY A 362 20.08 -6.58 -11.92
CA GLY A 362 20.89 -5.40 -12.23
C GLY A 362 20.91 -4.39 -11.08
N CYS A 363 19.74 -4.07 -10.51
CA CYS A 363 19.64 -3.12 -9.40
C CYS A 363 20.24 -3.67 -8.10
N PHE A 364 20.07 -4.97 -7.83
CA PHE A 364 20.69 -5.59 -6.67
C PHE A 364 22.22 -5.63 -6.77
N LEU A 365 22.77 -5.99 -7.94
CA LEU A 365 24.22 -5.97 -8.16
C LEU A 365 24.80 -4.56 -8.05
N ALA A 366 24.10 -3.55 -8.58
CA ALA A 366 24.53 -2.15 -8.47
C ALA A 366 24.55 -1.68 -7.00
N PHE A 367 23.59 -2.12 -6.19
CA PHE A 367 23.56 -1.86 -4.75
C PHE A 367 24.71 -2.57 -4.02
N SER A 368 24.90 -3.88 -4.26
CA SER A 368 25.93 -4.69 -3.60
C SER A 368 27.35 -4.18 -3.89
N LYS A 369 27.62 -3.71 -5.12
CA LYS A 369 28.92 -3.11 -5.48
C LYS A 369 29.21 -1.78 -4.78
N ARG A 370 28.18 -1.03 -4.35
CA ARG A 370 28.32 0.30 -3.76
C ARG A 370 28.22 0.32 -2.24
N SER A 371 27.51 -0.63 -1.61
CA SER A 371 27.29 -0.60 -0.16
C SER A 371 28.46 -1.15 0.67
N ALA A 372 29.40 -1.88 0.04
CA ALA A 372 30.44 -2.67 0.72
C ALA A 372 29.92 -3.63 1.83
N GLN A 373 28.59 -3.79 1.94
CA GLN A 373 27.92 -4.52 3.01
C GLN A 373 26.91 -5.49 2.39
N HIS A 374 27.07 -6.79 2.70
CA HIS A 374 26.20 -7.88 2.27
C HIS A 374 24.88 -7.89 3.06
N VAL A 375 24.06 -6.84 2.91
CA VAL A 375 22.79 -6.67 3.62
C VAL A 375 21.62 -6.41 2.68
N CYS A 376 20.42 -6.86 3.07
CA CYS A 376 19.18 -6.68 2.31
C CYS A 376 18.83 -5.19 2.18
N PRO A 377 18.55 -4.66 0.97
CA PRO A 377 18.20 -3.24 0.81
C PRO A 377 16.90 -2.83 1.51
N LEU A 378 16.00 -3.78 1.79
CA LEU A 378 14.72 -3.53 2.44
C LEU A 378 14.77 -3.65 3.96
N CYS A 379 15.21 -4.81 4.46
CA CYS A 379 15.18 -5.10 5.89
C CYS A 379 16.54 -4.96 6.58
N ARG A 380 17.61 -4.70 5.81
CA ARG A 380 19.01 -4.60 6.29
C ARG A 380 19.53 -5.86 6.99
N ALA A 381 18.85 -6.99 6.88
CA ALA A 381 19.34 -8.29 7.36
C ALA A 381 20.55 -8.76 6.54
N PRO A 382 21.53 -9.46 7.14
CA PRO A 382 22.65 -10.03 6.41
C PRO A 382 22.17 -11.04 5.37
N ILE A 383 22.76 -11.00 4.17
CA ILE A 383 22.43 -11.88 3.05
C ILE A 383 23.44 -13.01 3.03
N SER A 384 22.96 -14.24 3.25
CA SER A 384 23.79 -15.44 3.16
C SER A 384 23.91 -15.92 1.71
N SER A 385 22.84 -15.82 0.92
CA SER A 385 22.83 -16.16 -0.50
C SER A 385 21.75 -15.40 -1.27
N GLN A 386 21.90 -15.38 -2.59
CA GLN A 386 20.93 -14.82 -3.53
C GLN A 386 20.60 -15.84 -4.61
N THR A 387 19.34 -15.92 -5.02
CA THR A 387 18.90 -16.85 -6.08
C THR A 387 17.87 -16.17 -6.98
N PRO A 388 17.88 -16.41 -8.30
CA PRO A 388 16.82 -15.93 -9.17
C PRO A 388 15.46 -16.49 -8.74
N ASN A 389 14.45 -15.63 -8.61
CA ASN A 389 13.08 -16.08 -8.35
C ASN A 389 12.42 -16.49 -9.68
N VAL A 390 12.76 -17.68 -10.16
CA VAL A 390 12.33 -18.22 -11.46
C VAL A 390 10.80 -18.28 -11.58
N VAL A 391 10.12 -18.66 -10.49
CA VAL A 391 8.66 -18.76 -10.46
C VAL A 391 8.00 -17.40 -10.68
N LEU A 392 8.42 -16.37 -9.93
CA LEU A 392 7.90 -15.02 -10.10
C LEU A 392 8.24 -14.46 -11.50
N GLY A 393 9.45 -14.71 -11.99
CA GLY A 393 9.85 -14.29 -13.34
C GLY A 393 9.01 -14.92 -14.45
N GLN A 394 8.73 -16.23 -14.37
CA GLN A 394 7.89 -16.95 -15.32
C GLN A 394 6.43 -16.48 -15.28
N MET A 395 5.89 -16.21 -14.08
CA MET A 395 4.55 -15.66 -13.92
C MET A 395 4.43 -14.26 -14.55
N MET A 396 5.45 -13.41 -14.40
CA MET A 396 5.45 -12.05 -14.97
C MET A 396 5.65 -12.05 -16.49
N ASP A 397 6.45 -12.96 -17.05
CA ASP A 397 6.58 -13.10 -18.51
C ASP A 397 5.30 -13.69 -19.15
N ALA A 398 4.59 -14.57 -18.44
CA ALA A 398 3.27 -15.05 -18.84
C ALA A 398 2.20 -13.94 -18.83
N LEU A 399 2.33 -12.96 -17.93
CA LEU A 399 1.46 -11.78 -17.89
C LEU A 399 1.83 -10.76 -18.99
N LYS A 400 3.13 -10.57 -19.29
CA LYS A 400 3.60 -9.70 -20.40
C LYS A 400 3.16 -10.18 -21.78
N THR A 401 3.06 -11.50 -21.95
CA THR A 401 2.60 -12.11 -23.21
C THR A 401 1.07 -12.11 -23.34
N ALA A 402 0.36 -11.65 -22.30
CA ALA A 402 -1.09 -11.62 -22.22
C ALA A 402 -1.64 -10.20 -22.12
N GLU A 403 -1.53 -9.36 -23.17
CA GLU A 403 -2.51 -8.29 -23.49
C GLU A 403 -2.32 -7.66 -24.90
N PRO A 404 -3.32 -6.90 -25.40
CA PRO A 404 -4.20 -7.24 -26.53
C PRO A 404 -3.54 -7.14 -27.91
N ALA A 405 -3.75 -8.15 -28.77
CA ALA A 405 -3.20 -8.17 -30.11
C ALA A 405 -3.89 -7.17 -31.06
N THR A 406 -3.46 -5.91 -31.05
CA THR A 406 -3.44 -5.10 -32.27
C THR A 406 -2.14 -5.37 -33.02
N VAL A 407 -2.32 -5.93 -34.20
CA VAL A 407 -1.30 -6.30 -35.18
C VAL A 407 -0.47 -5.07 -35.56
N THR A 408 0.84 -5.10 -35.29
CA THR A 408 1.84 -4.54 -36.20
C THR A 408 3.08 -5.42 -36.18
N SER A 409 3.26 -6.09 -37.32
CA SER A 409 4.44 -6.82 -37.73
C SER A 409 5.69 -5.94 -37.77
N SER A 410 6.78 -6.41 -37.16
CA SER A 410 8.12 -6.15 -37.69
C SER A 410 9.12 -7.16 -37.12
N ALA A 411 9.00 -8.42 -37.57
CA ALA A 411 10.17 -9.28 -37.68
C ALA A 411 10.88 -8.88 -38.98
N SER A 412 11.94 -8.09 -38.83
CA SER A 412 12.97 -7.93 -39.86
C SER A 412 13.70 -9.27 -40.02
N LEU A 413 13.09 -10.18 -40.78
CA LEU A 413 13.86 -11.20 -41.49
C LEU A 413 14.54 -10.47 -42.64
N ALA A 414 15.87 -10.38 -42.54
CA ALA A 414 16.72 -10.08 -43.66
C ALA A 414 16.29 -10.96 -44.83
N GLY A 415 16.00 -10.31 -45.95
CA GLY A 415 15.66 -11.00 -47.19
C GLY A 415 16.86 -11.76 -47.68
N ASP A 416 16.80 -13.09 -47.60
CA ASP A 416 17.47 -13.94 -48.57
C ASP A 416 16.43 -14.41 -49.57
N SER A 417 16.51 -13.81 -50.74
CA SER A 417 15.90 -14.28 -51.97
C SER A 417 16.43 -15.68 -52.30
N ALA A 418 15.67 -16.71 -51.93
CA ALA A 418 15.85 -18.07 -52.47
C ALA A 418 14.61 -18.45 -53.30
N ALA A 419 14.37 -17.66 -54.35
CA ALA A 419 13.64 -18.14 -55.50
C ALA A 419 14.56 -19.06 -56.31
N ASN A 420 14.11 -20.29 -56.58
CA ASN A 420 14.70 -21.25 -57.51
C ASN A 420 16.17 -21.67 -57.27
N SER A 421 16.38 -22.56 -56.30
CA SER A 421 17.56 -23.45 -56.31
C SER A 421 17.09 -24.89 -56.22
N LEU A 422 17.49 -25.72 -57.19
CA LEU A 422 17.33 -27.18 -57.16
C LEU A 422 17.93 -27.75 -55.86
N PRO A 423 17.30 -28.77 -55.24
CA PRO A 423 17.85 -29.37 -54.04
C PRO A 423 19.18 -30.09 -54.33
N ASP A 424 20.08 -30.06 -53.36
CA ASP A 424 21.41 -30.68 -53.40
C ASP A 424 21.34 -32.18 -53.79
N PRO A 425 22.03 -32.63 -54.86
CA PRO A 425 21.97 -34.00 -55.39
C PRO A 425 22.37 -35.07 -54.37
N ALA A 426 23.12 -34.73 -53.32
CA ALA A 426 23.49 -35.68 -52.26
C ALA A 426 22.31 -36.14 -51.40
N SER A 427 21.24 -35.33 -51.29
CA SER A 427 20.08 -35.64 -50.43
C SER A 427 19.01 -36.52 -51.10
N CYS A 428 19.01 -36.64 -52.43
CA CYS A 428 18.06 -37.48 -53.18
C CYS A 428 18.56 -38.92 -53.41
N ALA A 429 19.88 -39.15 -53.33
CA ALA A 429 20.49 -40.44 -53.64
C ALA A 429 20.06 -41.58 -52.69
N ALA A 430 19.80 -41.27 -51.42
CA ALA A 430 19.34 -42.25 -50.42
C ALA A 430 17.88 -42.69 -50.66
N GLU A 431 17.04 -41.77 -51.15
CA GLU A 431 15.62 -42.01 -51.43
C GLU A 431 15.46 -42.74 -52.77
N GLU A 432 16.26 -42.39 -53.78
CA GLU A 432 16.38 -43.12 -55.05
C GLU A 432 16.85 -44.58 -54.85
N ALA A 433 17.84 -44.80 -53.98
CA ALA A 433 18.31 -46.15 -53.65
C ALA A 433 17.24 -46.99 -52.92
N HIS A 434 16.46 -46.37 -52.02
CA HIS A 434 15.36 -47.03 -51.32
C HIS A 434 14.20 -47.40 -52.25
N LEU A 435 13.85 -46.52 -53.19
CA LEU A 435 12.83 -46.77 -54.22
C LEU A 435 13.27 -47.85 -55.22
N ALA A 436 14.53 -47.83 -55.65
CA ALA A 436 15.09 -48.87 -56.51
C ALA A 436 15.06 -50.25 -55.83
N ALA A 437 15.41 -50.33 -54.54
CA ALA A 437 15.36 -51.56 -53.76
C ALA A 437 13.93 -52.12 -53.57
N LEU A 438 12.91 -51.25 -53.46
CA LEU A 438 11.50 -51.66 -53.39
C LEU A 438 10.94 -52.18 -54.72
N LEU A 439 11.54 -51.80 -55.85
CA LEU A 439 11.13 -52.22 -57.19
C LEU A 439 11.80 -53.53 -57.65
N GLU A 440 12.97 -53.89 -57.10
CA GLU A 440 13.69 -55.13 -57.46
C GLU A 440 12.85 -56.43 -57.41
N PRO A 441 11.95 -56.65 -56.43
CA PRO A 441 11.14 -57.87 -56.37
C PRO A 441 10.06 -57.96 -57.46
N THR A 442 9.77 -56.86 -58.17
CA THR A 442 8.63 -56.75 -59.09
C THR A 442 9.02 -56.93 -60.57
N GLY A 443 10.32 -56.97 -60.88
CA GLY A 443 10.84 -57.11 -62.25
C GLY A 443 10.57 -55.91 -63.18
N ALA A 444 10.05 -54.79 -62.66
CA ALA A 444 9.73 -53.60 -63.43
C ALA A 444 10.97 -52.70 -63.60
N SER A 445 11.35 -52.36 -64.85
CA SER A 445 12.43 -51.41 -65.13
C SER A 445 11.88 -49.99 -65.26
N VAL A 446 11.99 -49.20 -64.20
CA VAL A 446 11.66 -47.77 -64.21
C VAL A 446 12.88 -46.96 -64.65
N GLY A 447 12.69 -45.98 -65.55
CA GLY A 447 13.78 -45.13 -66.03
C GLY A 447 14.39 -44.29 -64.90
N ARG A 448 15.71 -44.06 -64.94
CA ARG A 448 16.45 -43.32 -63.90
C ARG A 448 15.88 -41.92 -63.63
N HIS A 449 15.33 -41.27 -64.65
CA HIS A 449 14.64 -39.98 -64.55
C HIS A 449 13.33 -40.05 -63.76
N ASP A 450 12.53 -41.10 -63.97
CA ASP A 450 11.23 -41.26 -63.31
C ASP A 450 11.40 -41.68 -61.85
N LEU A 451 12.46 -42.44 -61.54
CA LEU A 451 12.91 -42.74 -60.18
C LEU A 451 13.34 -41.46 -59.42
N ALA A 452 14.11 -40.59 -60.06
CA ALA A 452 14.50 -39.31 -59.47
C ALA A 452 13.29 -38.38 -59.24
N LEU A 453 12.36 -38.36 -60.19
CA LEU A 453 11.12 -37.59 -60.06
C LEU A 453 10.22 -38.15 -58.92
N ALA A 454 10.10 -39.47 -58.81
CA ALA A 454 9.36 -40.13 -57.72
C ALA A 454 9.99 -39.89 -56.34
N ALA A 455 11.32 -39.91 -56.24
CA ALA A 455 12.04 -39.58 -55.00
C ALA A 455 11.76 -38.14 -54.55
N ARG A 456 11.77 -37.17 -55.47
CA ARG A 456 11.40 -35.78 -55.18
C ARG A 456 9.96 -35.67 -54.69
N TYR A 457 9.00 -36.31 -55.36
CA TYR A 457 7.61 -36.28 -54.91
C TYR A 457 7.41 -36.92 -53.54
N LEU A 458 8.11 -38.01 -53.22
CA LEU A 458 8.02 -38.64 -51.89
C LEU A 458 8.58 -37.76 -50.78
N LYS A 459 9.68 -37.04 -51.04
CA LYS A 459 10.24 -36.05 -50.12
C LYS A 459 9.28 -34.88 -49.89
N ASP A 460 8.70 -34.36 -50.97
CA ASP A 460 7.67 -33.30 -50.88
C ASP A 460 6.44 -33.78 -50.10
N LEU A 461 6.00 -35.02 -50.30
CA LEU A 461 4.84 -35.60 -49.61
C LEU A 461 5.10 -35.77 -48.11
N ARG A 462 6.30 -36.24 -47.72
CA ARG A 462 6.71 -36.30 -46.31
C ARG A 462 6.81 -34.92 -45.66
N SER A 463 7.41 -33.95 -46.35
CA SER A 463 7.52 -32.57 -45.86
C SER A 463 6.15 -31.92 -45.69
N ASN A 464 5.26 -32.11 -46.66
CA ASN A 464 3.91 -31.55 -46.61
C ASN A 464 3.04 -32.26 -45.57
N SER A 465 3.19 -33.58 -45.38
CA SER A 465 2.50 -34.31 -44.31
C SER A 465 2.84 -33.74 -42.93
N LEU A 466 4.14 -33.55 -42.64
CA LEU A 466 4.58 -32.97 -41.37
C LEU A 466 4.04 -31.54 -41.17
N ARG A 467 4.07 -30.71 -42.23
CA ARG A 467 3.49 -29.35 -42.17
C ARG A 467 1.99 -29.37 -41.92
N LEU A 468 1.25 -30.30 -42.55
CA LEU A 468 -0.18 -30.46 -42.32
C LEU A 468 -0.49 -30.90 -40.88
N ASP A 469 0.30 -31.81 -40.32
CA ASP A 469 0.13 -32.26 -38.93
C ASP A 469 0.37 -31.11 -37.93
N VAL A 470 1.41 -30.31 -38.15
CA VAL A 470 1.70 -29.12 -37.34
C VAL A 470 0.56 -28.10 -37.46
N LEU A 471 0.13 -27.78 -38.69
CA LEU A 471 -0.95 -26.82 -38.91
C LEU A 471 -2.30 -27.31 -38.35
N ALA A 472 -2.56 -28.63 -38.38
CA ALA A 472 -3.76 -29.22 -37.79
C ALA A 472 -3.74 -29.13 -36.26
N ALA A 473 -2.57 -29.36 -35.64
CA ALA A 473 -2.39 -29.20 -34.20
C ALA A 473 -2.57 -27.73 -33.78
N GLU A 474 -1.96 -26.79 -34.51
CA GLU A 474 -2.11 -25.35 -34.29
C GLU A 474 -3.58 -24.90 -34.45
N ALA A 475 -4.27 -25.37 -35.48
CA ALA A 475 -5.69 -25.08 -35.68
C ALA A 475 -6.57 -25.65 -34.55
N SER A 476 -6.28 -26.87 -34.07
CA SER A 476 -6.99 -27.46 -32.94
C SER A 476 -6.80 -26.65 -31.66
N GLN A 477 -5.56 -26.21 -31.38
CA GLN A 477 -5.24 -25.36 -30.24
C GLN A 477 -5.95 -24.01 -30.34
N ALA A 478 -5.88 -23.35 -31.51
CA ALA A 478 -6.56 -22.07 -31.73
C ALA A 478 -8.08 -22.17 -31.52
N HIS A 479 -8.72 -23.27 -31.94
CA HIS A 479 -10.13 -23.51 -31.67
C HIS A 479 -10.42 -23.74 -30.17
N ALA A 480 -9.52 -24.41 -29.44
CA ALA A 480 -9.66 -24.60 -28.00
C ALA A 480 -9.55 -23.27 -27.25
N ASP A 481 -8.57 -22.44 -27.62
CA ASP A 481 -8.37 -21.11 -27.08
C ASP A 481 -9.56 -20.21 -27.35
N HIS A 482 -10.10 -20.22 -28.58
CA HIS A 482 -11.31 -19.47 -28.92
C HIS A 482 -12.48 -19.85 -28.02
N ARG A 483 -12.74 -21.15 -27.82
CA ARG A 483 -13.81 -21.62 -26.92
C ARG A 483 -13.58 -21.17 -25.48
N HIS A 484 -12.33 -21.23 -25.00
CA HIS A 484 -11.96 -20.77 -23.66
C HIS A 484 -12.24 -19.27 -23.48
N PHE A 485 -11.82 -18.45 -24.45
CA PHE A 485 -12.02 -17.00 -24.38
C PHE A 485 -13.48 -16.59 -24.52
N VAL A 486 -14.27 -17.26 -25.36
CA VAL A 486 -15.73 -17.03 -25.46
C VAL A 486 -16.42 -17.35 -24.13
N ALA A 487 -16.08 -18.47 -23.49
CA ALA A 487 -16.63 -18.81 -22.18
C ALA A 487 -16.24 -17.79 -21.10
N LYS A 488 -14.98 -17.33 -21.11
CA LYS A 488 -14.49 -16.29 -20.18
C LYS A 488 -15.18 -14.95 -20.40
N ALA A 489 -15.41 -14.56 -21.66
CA ALA A 489 -16.13 -13.33 -22.01
C ALA A 489 -17.58 -13.37 -21.51
N SER A 490 -18.29 -14.47 -21.76
CA SER A 490 -19.67 -14.65 -21.27
C SER A 490 -19.76 -14.63 -19.74
N ALA A 491 -18.81 -15.25 -19.03
CA ALA A 491 -18.73 -15.14 -17.57
C ALA A 491 -18.47 -13.69 -17.10
N GLY A 492 -17.61 -12.96 -17.81
CA GLY A 492 -17.34 -11.54 -17.57
C GLY A 492 -18.58 -10.66 -17.75
N GLU A 493 -19.38 -10.90 -18.79
CA GLU A 493 -20.65 -10.20 -19.04
C GLU A 493 -21.65 -10.40 -17.90
N LEU A 494 -21.78 -11.63 -17.40
CA LEU A 494 -22.67 -11.91 -16.25
C LEU A 494 -22.24 -11.17 -14.99
N VAL A 495 -20.93 -11.11 -14.71
CA VAL A 495 -20.39 -10.35 -13.57
C VAL A 495 -20.65 -8.86 -13.76
N ALA A 496 -20.42 -8.32 -14.97
CA ALA A 496 -20.66 -6.91 -15.26
C ALA A 496 -22.14 -6.54 -15.08
N HIS A 497 -23.08 -7.39 -15.52
CA HIS A 497 -24.51 -7.21 -15.29
C HIS A 497 -24.85 -7.21 -13.81
N HIS A 498 -24.37 -8.19 -13.05
CA HIS A 498 -24.62 -8.27 -11.61
C HIS A 498 -24.10 -7.02 -10.86
N LEU A 499 -22.90 -6.55 -11.18
CA LEU A 499 -22.34 -5.34 -10.58
C LEU A 499 -23.13 -4.08 -10.97
N ALA A 500 -23.67 -4.02 -12.19
CA ALA A 500 -24.54 -2.92 -12.61
C ALA A 500 -25.86 -2.89 -11.81
N ASP A 501 -26.44 -4.06 -11.54
CA ASP A 501 -27.65 -4.21 -10.72
C ASP A 501 -27.39 -3.81 -9.26
N GLU A 502 -26.27 -4.28 -8.67
CA GLU A 502 -25.88 -3.90 -7.30
C GLU A 502 -25.66 -2.39 -7.18
N ARG A 503 -24.99 -1.78 -8.17
CA ARG A 503 -24.81 -0.33 -8.22
C ARG A 503 -26.16 0.41 -8.27
N GLY A 504 -27.12 -0.10 -9.05
CA GLY A 504 -28.47 0.45 -9.13
C GLY A 504 -29.19 0.38 -7.79
N ALA A 505 -29.14 -0.76 -7.10
CA ALA A 505 -29.74 -0.95 -5.79
C ALA A 505 -29.12 -0.02 -4.72
N LEU A 506 -27.79 0.16 -4.74
CA LEU A 506 -27.12 1.10 -3.86
C LEU A 506 -27.52 2.55 -4.14
N SER A 507 -27.65 2.94 -5.41
CA SER A 507 -28.10 4.28 -5.78
C SER A 507 -29.50 4.57 -5.23
N ALA A 508 -30.45 3.64 -5.40
CA ALA A 508 -31.81 3.80 -4.88
C ALA A 508 -31.83 3.93 -3.34
N ARG A 509 -30.94 3.21 -2.64
CA ARG A 509 -30.81 3.33 -1.18
C ARG A 509 -30.24 4.68 -0.76
N ILE A 510 -29.28 5.23 -1.50
CA ILE A 510 -28.74 6.57 -1.26
C ILE A 510 -29.84 7.61 -1.42
N ASP A 511 -30.63 7.53 -2.49
CA ASP A 511 -31.74 8.46 -2.74
C ASP A 511 -32.78 8.44 -1.61
N ALA A 512 -33.12 7.24 -1.12
CA ALA A 512 -34.02 7.08 0.03
C ALA A 512 -33.45 7.73 1.32
N LEU A 513 -32.17 7.54 1.61
CA LEU A 513 -31.51 8.15 2.76
C LEU A 513 -31.41 9.68 2.65
N LEU A 514 -31.20 10.21 1.44
CA LEU A 514 -31.22 11.66 1.20
C LEU A 514 -32.61 12.25 1.43
N ALA A 515 -33.67 11.55 1.02
CA ALA A 515 -35.04 11.96 1.29
C ALA A 515 -35.37 11.96 2.79
N GLU A 516 -34.92 10.93 3.53
CA GLU A 516 -35.09 10.85 4.98
C GLU A 516 -34.35 11.98 5.71
N ARG A 517 -33.10 12.27 5.31
CA ARG A 517 -32.35 13.41 5.83
C ARG A 517 -33.09 14.74 5.61
N ALA A 518 -33.62 14.96 4.40
CA ALA A 518 -34.37 16.18 4.11
C ALA A 518 -35.62 16.35 5.00
N ALA A 519 -36.30 15.25 5.33
CA ALA A 519 -37.43 15.26 6.27
C ALA A 519 -36.99 15.64 7.69
N LEU A 520 -35.85 15.11 8.17
CA LEU A 520 -35.27 15.47 9.47
C LEU A 520 -34.84 16.94 9.53
N ASP A 521 -34.19 17.45 8.48
CA ASP A 521 -33.78 18.85 8.38
C ASP A 521 -35.00 19.79 8.45
N ALA A 522 -36.11 19.43 7.79
CA ALA A 522 -37.37 20.18 7.88
C ALA A 522 -37.97 20.17 9.30
N GLN A 523 -37.89 19.04 10.01
CA GLN A 523 -38.31 18.96 11.41
C GLN A 523 -37.44 19.84 12.32
N ILE A 524 -36.12 19.80 12.15
CA ILE A 524 -35.18 20.63 12.92
C ILE A 524 -35.50 22.12 12.71
N ALA A 525 -35.73 22.54 11.47
CA ALA A 525 -36.11 23.92 11.15
C ALA A 525 -37.43 24.33 11.83
N SER A 526 -38.44 23.46 11.79
CA SER A 526 -39.72 23.68 12.49
C SER A 526 -39.54 23.83 14.00
N HIS A 527 -38.76 22.94 14.62
CA HIS A 527 -38.47 23.00 16.06
C HIS A 527 -37.67 24.24 16.44
N SER A 528 -36.70 24.63 15.62
CA SER A 528 -35.90 25.83 15.85
C SER A 528 -36.78 27.09 15.84
N SER A 529 -37.70 27.20 14.88
CA SER A 529 -38.67 28.30 14.83
C SER A 529 -39.58 28.34 16.06
N LYS A 530 -40.07 27.18 16.52
CA LYS A 530 -40.87 27.09 17.77
C LYS A 530 -40.07 27.52 18.99
N LEU A 531 -38.80 27.11 19.09
CA LEU A 531 -37.93 27.52 20.19
C LEU A 531 -37.67 29.02 20.20
N THR A 532 -37.48 29.64 19.02
CA THR A 532 -37.36 31.10 18.92
C THR A 532 -38.63 31.81 19.39
N ALA A 533 -39.81 31.30 19.06
CA ALA A 533 -41.08 31.86 19.54
C ALA A 533 -41.20 31.76 21.07
N ILE A 534 -40.89 30.60 21.65
CA ILE A 534 -40.90 30.39 23.11
C ILE A 534 -39.88 31.30 23.80
N ALA A 535 -38.67 31.44 23.24
CA ALA A 535 -37.65 32.32 23.80
C ALA A 535 -38.11 33.79 23.81
N ARG A 536 -38.85 34.22 22.78
CA ARG A 536 -39.45 35.57 22.74
C ARG A 536 -40.52 35.75 23.82
N GLU A 537 -41.39 34.76 24.01
CA GLU A 537 -42.40 34.80 25.08
C GLU A 537 -41.77 34.83 26.47
N ALA A 538 -40.71 34.04 26.69
CA ALA A 538 -39.95 34.06 27.93
C ALA A 538 -39.31 35.43 28.20
N GLN A 539 -38.77 36.09 27.17
CA GLN A 539 -38.21 37.44 27.30
C GLN A 539 -39.29 38.47 27.66
N LEU A 540 -40.46 38.41 27.01
CA LEU A 540 -41.57 39.31 27.34
C LEU A 540 -42.04 39.15 28.78
N ALA A 541 -42.13 37.90 29.27
CA ALA A 541 -42.48 37.62 30.67
C ALA A 541 -41.40 38.13 31.64
N ALA A 542 -40.11 38.03 31.28
CA ALA A 542 -39.02 38.56 32.08
C ALA A 542 -39.06 40.10 32.17
N ASP A 543 -39.33 40.76 31.05
CA ASP A 543 -39.47 42.23 30.98
C ASP A 543 -40.67 42.72 31.81
N GLU A 544 -41.81 42.01 31.75
CA GLU A 544 -42.98 42.29 32.57
C GLU A 544 -42.68 42.14 34.07
N ALA A 545 -42.00 41.05 34.46
CA ALA A 545 -41.60 40.83 35.85
C ALA A 545 -40.68 41.95 36.36
N ALA A 546 -39.72 42.39 35.55
CA ALA A 546 -38.82 43.48 35.91
C ALA A 546 -39.56 44.82 36.14
N LEU A 547 -40.53 45.13 35.27
CA LEU A 547 -41.36 46.33 35.42
C LEU A 547 -42.22 46.28 36.69
N LEU A 548 -42.78 45.11 37.00
CA LEU A 548 -43.55 44.90 38.23
C LEU A 548 -42.66 45.07 39.47
N ASP A 549 -41.45 44.52 39.47
CA ASP A 549 -40.50 44.67 40.58
C ASP A 549 -40.12 46.15 40.82
N GLU A 550 -39.87 46.91 39.75
CA GLU A 550 -39.60 48.35 39.87
C GLU A 550 -40.80 49.12 40.43
N THR A 551 -42.00 48.80 39.95
CA THR A 551 -43.26 49.40 40.40
C THR A 551 -43.49 49.10 41.89
N ILE A 552 -43.33 47.85 42.30
CA ILE A 552 -43.45 47.42 43.70
C ILE A 552 -42.43 48.16 44.57
N ALA A 553 -41.18 48.31 44.12
CA ALA A 553 -40.16 49.06 44.84
C ALA A 553 -40.55 50.54 44.98
N GLY A 554 -41.12 51.15 43.94
CA GLY A 554 -41.66 52.51 43.94
C GLY A 554 -42.78 52.69 44.98
N VAL A 555 -43.77 51.80 44.96
CA VAL A 555 -44.88 51.82 45.93
C VAL A 555 -44.36 51.66 47.35
N LYS A 556 -43.45 50.70 47.61
CA LYS A 556 -42.82 50.53 48.93
C LYS A 556 -42.15 51.80 49.44
N ARG A 557 -41.43 52.54 48.58
CA ARG A 557 -40.82 53.83 48.93
C ARG A 557 -41.86 54.88 49.28
N GLN A 558 -42.95 54.97 48.52
CA GLN A 558 -44.05 55.90 48.80
C GLN A 558 -44.74 55.58 50.13
N THR A 559 -45.02 54.29 50.39
CA THR A 559 -45.59 53.83 51.67
C THR A 559 -44.68 54.16 52.83
N ALA A 560 -43.37 53.93 52.71
CA ALA A 560 -42.39 54.27 53.75
C ALA A 560 -42.36 55.78 54.02
N LYS A 561 -42.39 56.61 52.97
CA LYS A 561 -42.48 58.08 53.10
C LYS A 561 -43.76 58.53 53.81
N ALA A 562 -44.91 57.97 53.41
CA ALA A 562 -46.19 58.28 54.04
C ALA A 562 -46.19 57.90 55.53
N ARG A 563 -45.60 56.75 55.87
CA ARG A 563 -45.45 56.28 57.25
C ARG A 563 -44.60 57.25 58.09
N LEU A 564 -43.46 57.69 57.58
CA LEU A 564 -42.61 58.69 58.26
C LEU A 564 -43.33 60.03 58.47
N LEU A 565 -44.12 60.49 57.49
CA LEU A 565 -44.90 61.72 57.62
C LEU A 565 -46.02 61.58 58.68
N LEU A 566 -46.68 60.42 58.74
CA LEU A 566 -47.67 60.13 59.78
C LEU A 566 -47.05 60.13 61.18
N ASP A 567 -45.89 59.49 61.33
CA ASP A 567 -45.16 59.41 62.62
C ASP A 567 -44.75 60.81 63.13
N GLY A 568 -44.47 61.76 62.22
CA GLY A 568 -44.14 63.15 62.59
C GLY A 568 -45.35 64.03 62.95
N LEU A 569 -46.57 63.63 62.57
CA LEU A 569 -47.81 64.39 62.80
C LEU A 569 -48.61 63.88 64.01
N LEU A 570 -48.41 62.62 64.42
CA LEU A 570 -49.13 62.00 65.53
C LEU A 570 -48.31 61.99 66.84
N PRO A 571 -48.92 62.21 68.01
CA PRO A 571 -48.23 62.10 69.31
C PRO A 571 -47.65 60.68 69.51
N PRO A 572 -46.55 60.53 70.28
CA PRO A 572 -45.74 59.29 70.35
C PRO A 572 -46.40 58.05 70.99
N GLY A 573 -47.74 57.97 71.04
CA GLY A 573 -48.50 56.77 71.43
C GLY A 573 -49.56 56.30 70.41
N ILE A 574 -49.93 57.12 69.41
CA ILE A 574 -50.98 56.78 68.42
C ILE A 574 -50.36 56.28 67.10
N ALA A 575 -49.16 56.77 66.76
CA ALA A 575 -48.43 56.42 65.53
C ALA A 575 -48.14 54.90 65.40
N ALA A 576 -47.86 54.21 66.50
CA ALA A 576 -47.61 52.77 66.51
C ALA A 576 -48.86 51.94 66.17
N ALA A 577 -50.06 52.40 66.55
CA ALA A 577 -51.33 51.71 66.29
C ALA A 577 -51.86 51.94 64.86
N ALA A 578 -51.57 53.09 64.26
CA ALA A 578 -52.02 53.42 62.90
C ALA A 578 -51.18 52.74 61.79
N THR A 579 -49.97 52.28 62.10
CA THR A 579 -49.00 51.80 61.10
C THR A 579 -48.85 50.27 61.03
N SER A 580 -49.58 49.50 61.84
CA SER A 580 -49.57 48.03 61.83
C SER A 580 -50.41 47.38 60.72
N GLY A 581 -51.09 48.16 59.87
CA GLY A 581 -51.83 47.63 58.71
C GLY A 581 -53.22 47.06 59.01
N ASP A 582 -53.63 46.98 60.28
CA ASP A 582 -54.93 46.43 60.69
C ASP A 582 -56.13 47.37 60.50
N TYR A 583 -55.95 48.56 59.91
CA TYR A 583 -57.02 49.57 59.77
C TYR A 583 -57.54 49.78 58.34
N ILE A 584 -57.20 48.89 57.39
CA ILE A 584 -57.77 48.93 56.04
C ILE A 584 -58.42 47.58 55.76
N LEU A 585 -59.56 47.31 56.42
CA LEU A 585 -60.65 46.43 56.01
C LEU A 585 -61.71 46.42 57.14
N GLN A 586 -62.40 47.55 57.31
CA GLN A 586 -63.74 47.62 57.91
C GLN A 586 -64.63 48.49 57.03
#